data_AF-A0A1F8RLP9-F1
#
_entry.id   AF-A0A1F8RLP9-F1
#
_cell.length_a   1.000
_cell.length_b   1.000
_cell.length_c   1.000
_cell.angle_alpha   90.00
_cell.angle_beta   90.00
_cell.angle_gamma   90.00
#
_symmetry.space_group_name_H-M   'P 1'
#
loop_
_entity.id
_entity.type
_entity.pdbx_description
1 polymer ?
#
loop_
_entity_poly.entity_id
_entity_poly.type
_entity_poly.pdbx_seq_one_letter_code
_entity_poly.pdbx_strand_id
1 'polypeptide(L)'
;MIFDSGPAGIASLDSFSLGDAGLDSLEDLDGGGIPEMRSNDGRLAYFDDVSYAASPFLPLILCRSADGTYNDCTPDFPDMLEESAQEFEGLLADAPQSASESDKALKYGYSLGLLASYMRLSREDEGWSKVATLCAECESWLRQNLADLEARLESPMPYRDY
;
A
#
# COMPACT_ATOMS: atom_id res chain seq x y z
N MET A 1 -10.86 -15.01 5.06
CA MET A 1 -12.24 -15.54 4.96
C MET A 1 -13.19 -14.58 5.65
N ILE A 2 -14.28 -14.22 4.97
CA ILE A 2 -15.34 -13.34 5.46
C ILE A 2 -16.62 -14.16 5.63
N PHE A 3 -17.29 -14.00 6.76
CA PHE A 3 -18.48 -14.75 7.11
C PHE A 3 -19.65 -13.82 7.47
N ASP A 4 -20.86 -14.26 7.20
CA ASP A 4 -22.09 -13.64 7.67
C ASP A 4 -22.89 -14.64 8.52
N SER A 5 -23.59 -14.15 9.53
CA SER A 5 -24.43 -14.95 10.41
C SER A 5 -25.88 -14.54 10.28
N GLY A 6 -26.74 -15.47 9.87
CA GLY A 6 -28.17 -15.24 9.74
C GLY A 6 -29.01 -16.38 10.33
N PRO A 7 -30.35 -16.31 10.21
CA PRO A 7 -31.25 -17.36 10.70
C PRO A 7 -30.99 -18.75 10.10
N ALA A 8 -30.35 -18.82 8.94
CA ALA A 8 -29.96 -20.05 8.26
C ALA A 8 -28.58 -20.60 8.68
N GLY A 9 -27.86 -19.92 9.58
CA GLY A 9 -26.52 -20.29 10.03
C GLY A 9 -25.43 -19.31 9.59
N ILE A 10 -24.18 -19.77 9.63
CA ILE A 10 -23.01 -19.01 9.17
C ILE A 10 -22.76 -19.35 7.70
N ALA A 11 -22.69 -18.32 6.85
CA ALA A 11 -22.33 -18.45 5.44
C ALA A 11 -20.96 -17.81 5.19
N SER A 12 -20.12 -18.47 4.38
CA SER A 12 -18.91 -17.86 3.83
C SER A 12 -19.32 -16.88 2.74
N LEU A 13 -18.94 -15.60 2.87
CA LEU A 13 -19.23 -14.57 1.88
C LEU A 13 -18.09 -14.41 0.87
N ASP A 14 -16.84 -14.43 1.33
CA ASP A 14 -15.68 -14.27 0.47
C ASP A 14 -14.43 -14.89 1.11
N SER A 15 -13.41 -15.19 0.31
CA SER A 15 -12.11 -15.64 0.78
C SER A 15 -10.99 -15.04 -0.08
N PHE A 16 -10.07 -14.34 0.58
CA PHE A 16 -8.91 -13.72 -0.01
C PHE A 16 -7.78 -13.62 1.03
N SER A 17 -6.59 -13.33 0.55
CA SER A 17 -5.39 -13.05 1.33
C SER A 17 -4.94 -11.60 1.11
N LEU A 18 -4.44 -10.97 2.17
CA LEU A 18 -3.81 -9.65 2.13
C LEU A 18 -2.27 -9.75 2.09
N GLY A 19 -1.75 -10.97 1.89
CA GLY A 19 -0.32 -11.25 1.99
C GLY A 19 0.19 -10.97 3.39
N ASP A 20 1.18 -10.09 3.47
CA ASP A 20 1.83 -9.67 4.71
C ASP A 20 1.05 -8.60 5.51
N ALA A 21 -0.11 -8.15 5.01
CA ALA A 21 -0.93 -7.14 5.66
C ALA A 21 -2.08 -7.72 6.50
N GLY A 22 -2.59 -6.89 7.42
CA GLY A 22 -3.73 -7.19 8.27
C GLY A 22 -4.96 -6.33 7.94
N LEU A 23 -6.12 -6.78 8.39
CA LEU A 23 -7.34 -5.98 8.39
C LEU A 23 -7.29 -4.97 9.53
N ASP A 24 -7.61 -3.71 9.25
CA ASP A 24 -7.61 -2.63 10.23
C ASP A 24 -9.02 -2.40 10.78
N SER A 25 -9.95 -1.95 9.93
CA SER A 25 -11.33 -1.65 10.32
C SER A 25 -12.34 -1.91 9.20
N LEU A 26 -13.63 -1.85 9.55
CA LEU A 26 -14.76 -1.92 8.63
C LEU A 26 -15.68 -0.73 8.91
N GLU A 27 -15.68 0.26 8.02
CA GLU A 27 -16.27 1.59 8.22
C GLU A 27 -16.94 2.07 6.94
N ASP A 28 -18.03 2.83 7.06
CA ASP A 28 -18.68 3.51 5.92
C ASP A 28 -17.92 4.82 5.65
N LEU A 29 -16.88 4.72 4.81
CA LEU A 29 -15.92 5.80 4.54
C LEU A 29 -16.51 6.85 3.59
N ASP A 30 -17.39 6.45 2.69
CA ASP A 30 -18.02 7.34 1.71
C ASP A 30 -19.43 7.82 2.12
N GLY A 31 -20.01 7.26 3.18
CA GLY A 31 -21.35 7.60 3.68
C GLY A 31 -22.50 7.01 2.86
N GLY A 32 -22.21 6.04 1.99
CA GLY A 32 -23.15 5.32 1.13
C GLY A 32 -23.94 4.23 1.88
N GLY A 33 -23.61 3.96 3.14
CA GLY A 33 -24.28 2.96 3.98
C GLY A 33 -23.79 1.53 3.74
N ILE A 34 -22.73 1.35 2.94
CA ILE A 34 -22.06 0.07 2.71
C ILE A 34 -20.65 0.20 3.27
N PRO A 35 -20.31 -0.48 4.38
CA PRO A 35 -18.97 -0.37 4.94
C PRO A 35 -17.88 -0.88 4.00
N GLU A 36 -16.86 -0.06 3.78
CA GLU A 36 -15.58 -0.44 3.20
C GLU A 36 -14.67 -1.08 4.25
N MET A 37 -13.81 -1.99 3.79
CA MET A 37 -12.80 -2.60 4.63
C MET A 37 -11.47 -1.88 4.46
N ARG A 38 -10.99 -1.28 5.55
CA ARG A 38 -9.67 -0.67 5.62
C ARG A 38 -8.63 -1.73 5.96
N SER A 39 -7.54 -1.70 5.23
CA SER A 39 -6.39 -2.60 5.38
C SER A 39 -5.12 -1.89 4.90
N ASN A 40 -4.05 -2.65 4.81
CA ASN A 40 -2.79 -2.22 4.22
C ASN A 40 -2.48 -3.07 2.98
N ASP A 41 -1.83 -2.46 2.01
CA ASP A 41 -1.30 -3.10 0.82
C ASP A 41 0.14 -3.53 1.10
N GLY A 42 0.33 -4.83 1.32
CA GLY A 42 1.62 -5.44 1.59
C GLY A 42 2.41 -5.85 0.35
N ARG A 43 2.02 -5.46 -0.87
CA ARG A 43 2.71 -5.89 -2.11
C ARG A 43 4.18 -5.48 -2.16
N LEU A 44 4.56 -4.45 -1.41
CA LEU A 44 5.93 -3.94 -1.32
C LEU A 44 6.73 -4.53 -0.15
N ALA A 45 6.19 -5.52 0.56
CA ALA A 45 6.96 -6.31 1.52
C ALA A 45 8.10 -7.05 0.80
N TYR A 46 9.29 -7.04 1.41
CA TYR A 46 10.49 -7.67 0.87
C TYR A 46 10.82 -7.22 -0.56
N PHE A 47 10.67 -5.92 -0.84
CA PHE A 47 11.00 -5.36 -2.14
C PHE A 47 12.52 -5.27 -2.31
N ASP A 48 13.07 -6.01 -3.27
CA ASP A 48 14.52 -6.12 -3.50
C ASP A 48 15.26 -6.46 -2.18
N ASP A 49 16.28 -5.69 -1.80
CA ASP A 49 17.03 -5.88 -0.55
C ASP A 49 16.38 -5.19 0.68
N VAL A 50 15.16 -4.63 0.55
CA VAL A 50 14.46 -3.99 1.67
C VAL A 50 13.88 -5.06 2.59
N SER A 51 14.38 -5.09 3.84
CA SER A 51 13.86 -6.01 4.86
C SER A 51 12.40 -5.72 5.19
N TYR A 52 11.68 -6.73 5.72
CA TYR A 52 10.31 -6.56 6.20
C TYR A 52 10.13 -5.35 7.14
N ALA A 53 11.05 -5.17 8.09
CA ALA A 53 10.98 -4.11 9.08
C ALA A 53 11.12 -2.70 8.48
N ALA A 54 11.65 -2.59 7.26
CA ALA A 54 11.77 -1.35 6.51
C ALA A 54 10.80 -1.29 5.32
N SER A 55 9.99 -2.33 5.09
CA SER A 55 9.09 -2.36 3.94
C SER A 55 7.93 -1.38 4.15
N PRO A 56 7.56 -0.61 3.12
CA PRO A 56 6.39 0.25 3.19
C PRO A 56 5.11 -0.58 3.06
N PHE A 57 4.08 -0.14 3.76
CA PHE A 57 2.71 -0.63 3.64
C PHE A 57 1.84 0.55 3.20
N LEU A 58 1.19 0.44 2.05
CA LEU A 58 0.32 1.52 1.54
C LEU A 58 -1.10 1.34 2.09
N PRO A 59 -1.94 2.38 2.14
CA PRO A 59 -3.35 2.20 2.44
C PRO A 59 -4.01 1.29 1.40
N LEU A 60 -4.90 0.41 1.87
CA LEU A 60 -5.76 -0.43 1.02
C LEU A 60 -7.19 -0.30 1.50
N ILE A 61 -8.09 -0.04 0.56
CA ILE A 61 -9.53 0.00 0.83
C ILE A 61 -10.19 -1.01 -0.09
N LEU A 62 -10.95 -1.92 0.52
CA LEU A 62 -11.67 -2.95 -0.18
C LEU A 62 -13.16 -2.67 -0.14
N CYS A 63 -13.74 -2.45 -1.30
CA CYS A 63 -15.17 -2.24 -1.48
C CYS A 63 -15.84 -3.58 -1.82
N ARG A 64 -17.03 -3.77 -1.26
CA ARG A 64 -17.83 -4.96 -1.56
C ARG A 64 -18.68 -4.74 -2.81
N SER A 65 -18.50 -5.55 -3.84
CA SER A 65 -19.31 -5.53 -5.05
C SER A 65 -20.68 -6.21 -4.84
N ALA A 66 -21.57 -6.01 -5.82
CA ALA A 66 -22.93 -6.56 -5.80
C ALA A 66 -23.00 -8.09 -5.76
N ASP A 67 -21.96 -8.78 -6.25
CA ASP A 67 -21.83 -10.24 -6.16
C ASP A 67 -21.28 -10.73 -4.82
N GLY A 68 -20.97 -9.79 -3.90
CA GLY A 68 -20.52 -10.06 -2.55
C GLY A 68 -19.00 -10.14 -2.40
N THR A 69 -18.23 -9.99 -3.49
CA THR A 69 -16.76 -10.05 -3.46
C THR A 69 -16.13 -8.70 -3.06
N TYR A 70 -14.94 -8.73 -2.47
CA TYR A 70 -14.16 -7.53 -2.14
C TYR A 70 -13.10 -7.24 -3.21
N ASN A 71 -13.01 -5.97 -3.64
CA ASN A 71 -12.06 -5.51 -4.65
C ASN A 71 -11.37 -4.21 -4.19
N ASP A 72 -10.13 -3.99 -4.60
CA ASP A 72 -9.39 -2.74 -4.36
C ASP A 72 -10.13 -1.54 -4.99
N CYS A 73 -10.61 -0.64 -4.14
CA CYS A 73 -11.22 0.63 -4.51
C CYS A 73 -10.45 1.82 -3.91
N THR A 74 -9.22 1.60 -3.43
CA THR A 74 -8.37 2.66 -2.87
C THR A 74 -8.23 3.90 -3.79
N PRO A 75 -8.18 3.77 -5.13
CA PRO A 75 -8.13 4.96 -6.00
C PRO A 75 -9.30 5.93 -5.84
N ASP A 76 -10.45 5.47 -5.33
CA ASP A 76 -11.63 6.31 -5.05
C ASP A 76 -11.47 7.14 -3.76
N PHE A 77 -10.39 6.91 -2.99
CA PHE A 77 -10.06 7.60 -1.74
C PHE A 77 -8.68 8.26 -1.81
N PRO A 78 -8.50 9.26 -2.69
CA PRO A 78 -7.20 9.89 -2.92
C PRO A 78 -6.60 10.52 -1.66
N ASP A 79 -7.42 11.05 -0.76
CA ASP A 79 -6.96 11.69 0.48
C ASP A 79 -6.12 10.73 1.34
N MET A 80 -6.48 9.44 1.40
CA MET A 80 -5.71 8.45 2.17
C MET A 80 -4.36 8.14 1.53
N LEU A 81 -4.29 8.13 0.19
CA LEU A 81 -3.03 7.99 -0.53
C LEU A 81 -2.16 9.25 -0.40
N GLU A 82 -2.76 10.45 -0.36
CA GLU A 82 -2.06 11.70 -0.13
C GLU A 82 -1.49 11.78 1.30
N GLU A 83 -2.26 11.39 2.31
CA GLU A 83 -1.78 11.27 3.69
C GLU A 83 -0.61 10.29 3.80
N SER A 84 -0.71 9.12 3.16
CA SER A 84 0.38 8.15 3.10
C SER A 84 1.63 8.71 2.40
N ALA A 85 1.47 9.42 1.29
CA ALA A 85 2.58 10.06 0.60
C ALA A 85 3.27 11.11 1.49
N GLN A 86 2.49 11.94 2.20
CA GLN A 86 3.02 12.95 3.13
C GLN A 86 3.75 12.30 4.31
N GLU A 87 3.23 11.20 4.84
CA GLU A 87 3.88 10.43 5.91
C GLU A 87 5.26 9.92 5.46
N PHE A 88 5.34 9.25 4.31
CA PHE A 88 6.62 8.75 3.80
C PHE A 88 7.58 9.88 3.42
N GLU A 89 7.08 11.01 2.92
CA GLU A 89 7.90 12.21 2.67
C GLU A 89 8.53 12.73 3.97
N GLY A 90 7.74 12.84 5.04
CA GLY A 90 8.21 13.26 6.36
C GLY A 90 9.22 12.27 6.95
N LEU A 91 8.93 10.96 6.89
CA LEU A 91 9.82 9.92 7.36
C LEU A 91 11.16 9.91 6.60
N LEU A 92 11.13 10.12 5.28
CA LEU A 92 12.33 10.20 4.46
C LEU A 92 13.13 11.48 4.76
N ALA A 93 12.47 12.61 4.98
CA ALA A 93 13.12 13.87 5.36
C ALA A 93 13.78 13.81 6.74
N ASP A 94 13.15 13.14 7.70
CA ASP A 94 13.64 12.97 9.06
C ASP A 94 14.62 11.77 9.21
N ALA A 95 14.79 10.97 8.15
CA ALA A 95 15.62 9.79 8.19
C ALA A 95 17.09 10.13 8.54
N PRO A 96 17.74 9.34 9.41
CA PRO A 96 19.13 9.58 9.80
C PRO A 96 20.06 9.69 8.60
N GLN A 97 20.93 10.71 8.60
CA GLN A 97 21.96 10.87 7.56
C GLN A 97 23.16 9.94 7.75
N SER A 98 23.12 9.13 8.81
CA SER A 98 24.07 8.07 9.10
C SER A 98 24.13 7.04 7.95
N ALA A 99 25.33 6.48 7.73
CA ALA A 99 25.57 5.49 6.68
C ALA A 99 25.43 4.04 7.17
N SER A 100 24.77 3.82 8.31
CA SER A 100 24.52 2.45 8.78
C SER A 100 23.60 1.73 7.80
N GLU A 101 23.78 0.41 7.65
CA GLU A 101 22.95 -0.40 6.75
C GLU A 101 21.46 -0.35 7.15
N SER A 102 21.17 -0.24 8.46
CA SER A 102 19.80 -0.07 8.95
C SER A 102 19.18 1.25 8.48
N ASP A 103 19.95 2.33 8.50
CA ASP A 103 19.44 3.65 8.08
C ASP A 103 19.22 3.71 6.57
N LYS A 104 20.11 3.07 5.79
CA LYS A 104 19.92 2.92 4.34
C LYS A 104 18.66 2.14 4.01
N ALA A 105 18.42 1.01 4.69
CA ALA A 105 17.23 0.20 4.48
C ALA A 105 15.95 1.00 4.75
N LEU A 106 15.92 1.82 5.82
CA LEU A 106 14.78 2.70 6.12
C LEU A 106 14.57 3.75 5.03
N LYS A 107 15.63 4.40 4.54
CA LYS A 107 15.51 5.37 3.44
C LYS A 107 14.95 4.75 2.16
N TYR A 108 15.43 3.57 1.79
CA TYR A 108 14.91 2.84 0.63
C TYR A 108 13.44 2.50 0.83
N GLY A 109 13.07 1.96 1.99
CA GLY A 109 11.70 1.73 2.40
C GLY A 109 10.79 2.95 2.28
N TYR A 110 11.18 4.08 2.88
CA TYR A 110 10.39 5.31 2.83
C TYR A 110 10.32 5.90 1.42
N SER A 111 11.41 5.87 0.65
CA SER A 111 11.41 6.35 -0.73
C SER A 111 10.52 5.49 -1.65
N LEU A 112 10.48 4.17 -1.40
CA LEU A 112 9.62 3.22 -2.10
C LEU A 112 8.15 3.49 -1.76
N GLY A 113 7.82 3.67 -0.48
CA GLY A 113 6.47 4.04 -0.03
C GLY A 113 6.02 5.36 -0.65
N LEU A 114 6.89 6.38 -0.61
CA LEU A 114 6.62 7.70 -1.19
C LEU A 114 6.32 7.61 -2.69
N LEU A 115 7.21 7.00 -3.48
CA LEU A 115 7.00 6.89 -4.93
C LEU A 115 5.75 6.07 -5.23
N ALA A 116 5.54 4.95 -4.54
CA ALA A 116 4.40 4.07 -4.78
C ALA A 116 3.06 4.75 -4.47
N SER A 117 2.96 5.55 -3.39
CA SER A 117 1.77 6.35 -3.11
C SER A 117 1.47 7.34 -4.25
N TYR A 118 2.50 8.01 -4.78
CA TYR A 118 2.35 8.91 -5.93
C TYR A 118 1.98 8.18 -7.23
N MET A 119 2.49 6.97 -7.46
CA MET A 119 2.09 6.14 -8.60
C MET A 119 0.61 5.74 -8.50
N ARG A 120 0.15 5.32 -7.31
CA ARG A 120 -1.27 5.01 -7.04
C ARG A 120 -2.19 6.21 -7.24
N LEU A 121 -1.68 7.43 -7.04
CA LEU A 121 -2.36 8.70 -7.32
C LEU A 121 -2.27 9.16 -8.79
N SER A 122 -1.63 8.39 -9.68
CA SER A 122 -1.33 8.81 -11.07
C SER A 122 -0.53 10.13 -11.14
N ARG A 123 0.33 10.37 -10.15
CA ARG A 123 1.18 11.58 -9.98
C ARG A 123 2.66 11.22 -9.87
N GLU A 124 3.09 10.24 -10.67
CA GLU A 124 4.43 9.66 -10.60
C GLU A 124 5.56 10.70 -10.72
N ASP A 125 5.44 11.66 -11.65
CA ASP A 125 6.43 12.74 -11.83
C ASP A 125 6.70 13.54 -10.54
N GLU A 126 5.66 13.76 -9.73
CA GLU A 126 5.78 14.44 -8.45
C GLU A 126 6.50 13.56 -7.42
N GLY A 127 6.18 12.27 -7.38
CA GLY A 127 6.86 11.29 -6.55
C GLY A 127 8.36 11.22 -6.84
N TRP A 128 8.73 11.16 -8.12
CA TRP A 128 10.14 11.20 -8.53
C TRP A 128 10.83 12.49 -8.11
N SER A 129 10.19 13.65 -8.31
CA SER A 129 10.75 14.94 -7.92
C SER A 129 11.01 15.01 -6.41
N LYS A 130 10.12 14.46 -5.58
CA LYS A 130 10.26 14.46 -4.12
C LYS A 130 11.36 13.52 -3.66
N VAL A 131 11.40 12.29 -4.19
CA VAL A 131 12.48 11.35 -3.87
C VAL A 131 13.84 11.92 -4.28
N ALA A 132 13.97 12.49 -5.48
CA ALA A 132 15.22 13.08 -5.95
C ALA A 132 15.72 14.22 -5.04
N THR A 133 14.79 15.02 -4.52
CA THR A 133 15.09 16.13 -3.61
C THR A 133 15.59 15.65 -2.24
N LEU A 134 15.00 14.57 -1.72
CA LEU A 134 15.28 14.09 -0.37
C LEU A 134 16.39 13.04 -0.30
N CYS A 135 16.53 12.20 -1.34
CA CYS A 135 17.46 11.08 -1.38
C CYS A 135 17.84 10.69 -2.82
N ALA A 136 18.85 11.34 -3.39
CA ALA A 136 19.34 11.05 -4.74
C ALA A 136 19.84 9.59 -4.93
N GLU A 137 20.39 8.98 -3.89
CA GLU A 137 20.78 7.55 -3.94
C GLU A 137 19.56 6.63 -4.03
N CYS A 138 18.47 6.97 -3.32
CA CYS A 138 17.21 6.24 -3.37
C CYS A 138 16.56 6.36 -4.75
N GLU A 139 16.61 7.55 -5.37
CA GLU A 139 16.12 7.74 -6.74
C GLU A 139 16.81 6.79 -7.72
N SER A 140 18.16 6.72 -7.66
CA SER A 140 18.94 5.83 -8.52
C SER A 140 18.58 4.35 -8.31
N TRP A 141 18.37 3.93 -7.06
CA TRP A 141 17.96 2.57 -6.72
C TRP A 141 16.53 2.26 -7.20
N LEU A 142 15.58 3.18 -7.02
CA LEU A 142 14.21 3.03 -7.51
C LEU A 142 14.17 2.94 -9.04
N ARG A 143 14.98 3.73 -9.76
CA ARG A 143 15.05 3.65 -11.23
C ARG A 143 15.54 2.30 -11.72
N GLN A 144 16.45 1.66 -11.00
CA GLN A 144 16.93 0.31 -11.32
C GLN A 144 15.85 -0.75 -11.09
N ASN A 145 14.95 -0.51 -10.14
CA ASN A 145 13.91 -1.44 -9.71
C ASN A 145 12.49 -1.06 -10.19
N LEU A 146 12.34 -0.05 -11.05
CA LEU A 146 11.04 0.50 -11.44
C LEU A 146 10.12 -0.56 -12.05
N ALA A 147 10.64 -1.45 -12.89
CA ALA A 147 9.84 -2.49 -13.51
C ALA A 147 9.26 -3.49 -12.49
N ASP A 148 9.97 -3.81 -11.40
CA ASP A 148 9.44 -4.66 -10.33
C ASP A 148 8.39 -3.90 -9.50
N LEU A 149 8.61 -2.59 -9.26
CA LEU A 149 7.65 -1.74 -8.58
C LEU A 149 6.32 -1.66 -9.36
N GLU A 150 6.38 -1.37 -10.65
CA GLU A 150 5.22 -1.35 -11.55
C GLU A 150 4.49 -2.70 -11.53
N ALA A 151 5.22 -3.80 -11.74
CA ALA A 151 4.64 -5.15 -11.76
C ALA A 151 3.94 -5.51 -10.44
N ARG A 152 4.53 -5.15 -9.30
CA ARG A 152 3.90 -5.35 -7.99
C ARG A 152 2.65 -4.48 -7.83
N LEU A 153 2.68 -3.21 -8.22
CA LEU A 153 1.52 -2.32 -8.14
C LEU A 153 0.39 -2.67 -9.11
N GLU A 154 0.68 -3.41 -10.19
CA GLU A 154 -0.32 -3.96 -11.11
C GLU A 154 -0.96 -5.26 -10.60
N SER A 155 -0.32 -5.98 -9.67
CA SER A 155 -0.86 -7.24 -9.14
C SER A 155 -2.20 -7.01 -8.44
N PRO A 156 -3.26 -7.78 -8.75
CA PRO A 156 -4.57 -7.55 -8.17
C PRO A 156 -4.56 -7.69 -6.64
N MET A 157 -5.30 -6.82 -5.97
CA MET A 157 -5.60 -6.90 -4.53
C MET A 157 -7.11 -6.93 -4.29
N PRO A 158 -7.59 -7.74 -3.32
CA PRO A 158 -6.81 -8.69 -2.51
C PRO A 158 -6.43 -9.95 -3.32
N TYR A 159 -5.45 -10.73 -2.84
CA TYR A 159 -5.04 -11.97 -3.49
C TYR A 159 -6.14 -13.04 -3.37
N ARG A 160 -6.41 -13.75 -4.46
CA ARG A 160 -7.42 -14.82 -4.51
C ARG A 160 -6.75 -16.12 -4.91
N ASP A 161 -6.97 -17.16 -4.10
CA ASP A 161 -6.62 -18.52 -4.46
C ASP A 161 -7.65 -19.02 -5.47
N TYR A 162 -7.23 -19.23 -6.72
CA TYR A 162 -8.04 -19.88 -7.76
C TYR A 162 -7.83 -21.39 -7.76
#